data_AF-A0AAU2PW54-F1
#
_entry.id   AF-A0AAU2PW54-F1
#
_cell.length_a   1.000
_cell.length_b   1.000
_cell.length_c   1.000
_cell.angle_alpha   90.00
_cell.angle_beta   90.00
_cell.angle_gamma   90.00
#
_symmetry.space_group_name_H-M   'P 1'
#
loop_
_entity.id
_entity.type
_entity.pdbx_description
1 polymer ?
#
loop_
_entity_poly.entity_id
_entity_poly.type
_entity_poly.pdbx_seq_one_letter_code
_entity_poly.pdbx_strand_id
1 'polypeptide(L)'
;MGERAVALSDTLAEPARCSFCGRLSTEVGKLIAGPGVHICNECVALSASIIDGSLGGTARPRVPVWESMADEEMLGHIPRVAVHIDQAEADLRSWVQELRRRGVTWTRIGEALGITRQSAWERFSGEE
;
A
#
# COMPACT_ATOMS: atom_id res chain seq x y z
N MET A 1 8.92 -19.85 -37.17
CA MET A 1 8.07 -18.71 -37.56
C MET A 1 6.63 -19.14 -37.32
N GLY A 2 5.87 -18.64 -36.35
CA GLY A 2 6.05 -17.54 -35.44
C GLY A 2 4.66 -17.00 -35.15
N GLU A 3 3.94 -17.59 -34.18
CA GLU A 3 2.68 -17.07 -33.66
C GLU A 3 2.49 -17.64 -32.24
N ARG A 4 2.84 -16.86 -31.23
CA ARG A 4 2.31 -17.05 -29.87
C ARG A 4 1.69 -15.74 -29.45
N ALA A 5 0.36 -15.80 -29.34
CA ALA A 5 -0.49 -14.78 -28.79
C ALA A 5 0.11 -14.18 -27.51
N VAL A 6 0.33 -12.87 -27.51
CA VAL A 6 0.55 -12.10 -26.28
C VAL A 6 -0.82 -11.87 -25.65
N ALA A 7 -0.90 -12.24 -24.38
CA ALA A 7 -2.11 -12.41 -23.61
C ALA A 7 -2.85 -11.10 -23.30
N LEU A 8 -4.18 -11.26 -23.23
CA LEU A 8 -5.16 -10.48 -22.49
C LEU A 8 -4.62 -10.02 -21.12
N SER A 9 -4.45 -8.70 -20.93
CA SER A 9 -4.35 -8.03 -19.62
C SER A 9 -4.45 -6.50 -19.76
N ASP A 10 -5.28 -6.00 -20.68
CA ASP A 10 -5.66 -4.58 -20.68
C ASP A 10 -7.06 -4.42 -20.07
N THR A 11 -7.19 -4.88 -18.82
CA THR A 11 -8.27 -4.42 -17.96
C THR A 11 -7.81 -3.08 -17.43
N LEU A 12 -8.49 -2.00 -17.84
CA LEU A 12 -8.30 -0.61 -17.41
C LEU A 12 -7.79 -0.53 -15.96
N ALA A 13 -6.48 -0.42 -15.79
CA ALA A 13 -5.88 -0.29 -14.47
C ALA A 13 -6.37 1.04 -13.89
N GLU A 14 -7.18 0.98 -12.83
CA GLU A 14 -7.64 2.19 -12.15
C GLU A 14 -6.41 3.05 -11.80
N PRO A 15 -6.45 4.37 -12.06
CA PRO A 15 -5.31 5.22 -11.80
C PRO A 15 -4.92 5.17 -10.32
N ALA A 16 -3.66 4.85 -10.05
CA ALA A 16 -3.14 4.74 -8.68
C ALA A 16 -3.37 6.02 -7.88
N ARG A 17 -3.67 5.90 -6.59
CA ARG A 17 -3.95 7.03 -5.68
C ARG A 17 -2.78 7.30 -4.76
N CYS A 18 -2.49 8.57 -4.49
CA CYS A 18 -1.56 8.95 -3.44
C CYS A 18 -2.10 8.55 -2.07
N SER A 19 -1.30 7.82 -1.28
CA SER A 19 -1.65 7.34 0.05
C SER A 19 -1.78 8.43 1.12
N PHE A 20 -1.35 9.66 0.81
CA PHE A 20 -1.38 10.77 1.75
C PHE A 20 -2.57 11.71 1.49
N CYS A 21 -2.89 12.00 0.23
CA CYS A 21 -3.97 12.94 -0.13
C CYS A 21 -5.16 12.29 -0.86
N GLY A 22 -5.08 11.01 -1.24
CA GLY A 22 -6.16 10.27 -1.93
C GLY A 22 -6.37 10.61 -3.42
N ARG A 23 -5.68 11.63 -3.93
CA ARG A 23 -5.76 12.05 -5.35
C ARG A 23 -5.20 11.00 -6.29
N LEU A 24 -5.81 10.89 -7.47
CA LEU A 24 -5.38 10.02 -8.57
C LEU A 24 -4.04 10.47 -9.15
N SER A 25 -3.32 9.54 -9.78
CA SER A 25 -2.10 9.81 -10.55
C SER A 25 -2.32 10.83 -11.67
N THR A 26 -3.55 10.99 -12.15
CA THR A 26 -3.96 11.98 -13.15
C THR A 26 -4.21 13.39 -12.57
N GLU A 27 -4.36 13.51 -11.25
CA GLU A 27 -4.67 14.76 -10.54
C GLU A 27 -3.45 15.40 -9.85
N VAL A 28 -2.27 14.78 -10.01
CA VAL A 28 -1.01 15.22 -9.38
C VAL A 28 0.12 15.28 -10.41
N GLY A 29 1.13 16.11 -10.15
CA GLY A 29 2.23 16.29 -11.10
C GLY A 29 3.13 15.06 -11.24
N LYS A 30 3.46 14.40 -10.13
CA LYS A 30 4.21 13.13 -10.10
C LYS A 30 3.70 12.25 -8.96
N LEU A 31 3.68 10.95 -9.21
CA LEU A 31 3.38 9.93 -8.21
C LEU A 31 4.55 8.93 -8.14
N ILE A 32 5.10 8.74 -6.94
CA ILE A 32 6.15 7.75 -6.67
C ILE A 32 5.47 6.51 -6.08
N ALA A 33 5.68 5.35 -6.69
CA ALA A 33 5.19 4.05 -6.22
C ALA A 33 6.28 3.31 -5.45
N GLY A 34 6.00 2.95 -4.20
CA GLY A 34 6.74 1.96 -3.42
C GLY A 34 5.87 0.73 -3.17
N PRO A 35 6.43 -0.36 -2.63
CA PRO A 35 5.64 -1.52 -2.22
C PRO A 35 4.57 -1.09 -1.21
N GLY A 36 3.29 -1.21 -1.55
CA GLY A 36 2.14 -0.92 -0.70
C GLY A 36 1.78 0.55 -0.54
N VAL A 37 2.54 1.50 -1.12
CA VAL A 37 2.38 2.92 -0.81
C VAL A 37 2.74 3.82 -1.99
N HIS A 38 1.97 4.90 -2.17
CA HIS A 38 2.21 5.89 -3.20
C HIS A 38 2.28 7.29 -2.60
N ILE A 39 3.26 8.11 -2.98
CA ILE A 39 3.35 9.51 -2.53
C ILE A 39 3.51 10.46 -3.71
N CYS A 40 2.71 11.53 -3.75
CA CYS A 40 2.81 12.53 -4.80
C CYS A 40 3.80 13.65 -4.45
N ASN A 41 4.25 14.39 -5.46
CA ASN A 41 5.20 15.49 -5.30
C ASN A 41 4.73 16.57 -4.30
N GLU A 42 3.44 16.87 -4.24
CA GLU A 42 2.89 17.87 -3.33
C GLU A 42 2.91 17.37 -1.87
N CYS A 43 2.60 16.09 -1.64
CA CYS A 43 2.72 15.50 -0.31
C CYS A 43 4.17 15.41 0.16
N VAL A 44 5.12 15.10 -0.74
CA VAL A 44 6.57 15.15 -0.41
C VAL A 44 6.97 16.56 0.03
N ALA A 45 6.58 17.59 -0.73
CA ALA A 45 6.91 18.97 -0.41
C ALA A 45 6.29 19.42 0.92
N LEU A 46 5.02 19.06 1.17
CA LEU A 46 4.35 19.33 2.44
C LEU A 46 5.06 18.64 3.60
N SER A 47 5.36 17.34 3.49
CA SER A 47 6.09 16.60 4.52
C SER A 47 7.46 17.21 4.80
N ALA A 48 8.21 17.60 3.77
CA ALA A 48 9.50 18.27 3.93
C ALA A 48 9.35 19.60 4.70
N SER A 49 8.35 20.42 4.35
CA SER A 49 8.11 21.70 5.06
C SER A 49 7.69 21.53 6.54
N ILE A 50 6.98 20.45 6.86
CA ILE A 50 6.62 20.08 8.24
C ILE A 50 7.87 19.65 9.01
N ILE A 51 8.75 18.86 8.39
CA ILE A 51 10.01 18.38 8.98
C ILE A 51 10.98 19.55 9.21
N ASP A 52 11.10 20.44 8.23
CA ASP A 52 12.01 21.60 8.26
C ASP A 52 11.50 22.71 9.20
N GLY A 53 10.27 22.62 9.69
CA GLY A 53 9.65 23.63 10.56
C GLY A 53 9.39 24.97 9.87
N SER A 54 9.44 25.03 8.53
CA SER A 54 9.25 26.25 7.74
C SER A 54 7.79 26.71 7.68
N LEU A 55 6.85 25.84 8.05
CA LEU A 55 5.49 26.21 8.40
C LEU A 55 5.50 26.68 9.86
N GLY A 56 5.62 27.99 10.07
CA GLY A 56 5.63 28.65 11.39
C GLY A 56 4.30 28.59 12.16
N GLY A 57 3.64 27.43 12.20
CA GLY A 57 2.48 27.14 13.02
C GLY A 57 2.82 26.04 14.02
N THR A 58 2.79 26.38 15.30
CA THR A 58 2.98 25.46 16.42
C THR A 58 1.95 24.33 16.39
N ALA A 59 2.30 23.16 15.88
CA ALA A 59 1.82 21.88 16.40
C ALA A 59 2.63 20.74 15.77
N ARG A 60 3.59 20.23 16.53
CA ARG A 60 3.97 18.81 16.40
C ARG A 60 2.65 18.02 16.41
N PRO A 61 2.33 17.20 15.38
CA PRO A 61 1.11 16.43 15.40
C PRO A 61 1.07 15.63 16.71
N ARG A 62 0.06 15.89 17.55
CA ARG A 62 -0.14 15.13 18.77
C ARG A 62 -0.63 13.75 18.34
N VAL A 63 0.31 12.82 18.26
CA VAL A 63 0.00 11.40 18.13
C VAL A 63 -0.23 10.84 19.54
N PRO A 64 -1.31 10.08 19.75
CA PRO A 64 -2.27 9.64 18.73
C PRO A 64 -3.36 10.66 18.39
N VAL A 65 -3.57 10.91 17.08
CA VAL A 65 -4.54 11.91 16.58
C VAL A 65 -5.99 11.52 16.91
N TRP A 66 -6.29 10.21 16.97
CA TRP A 66 -7.62 9.68 17.28
C TRP A 66 -8.08 9.93 18.72
N GLU A 67 -7.19 10.30 19.64
CA GLU A 67 -7.59 10.70 21.00
C GLU A 67 -8.40 12.02 21.02
N SER A 68 -8.34 12.79 19.93
CA SER A 68 -8.99 14.09 19.80
C SER A 68 -10.10 14.14 18.74
N MET A 69 -10.46 12.99 18.17
CA MET A 69 -11.47 12.88 17.10
C MET A 69 -12.81 12.39 17.67
N ALA A 70 -13.92 12.84 17.09
CA ALA A 70 -15.22 12.25 17.35
C ALA A 70 -15.39 10.90 16.62
N ASP A 71 -16.28 10.06 17.12
CA ASP A 71 -16.54 8.72 16.56
C ASP A 71 -16.92 8.78 15.06
N GLU A 72 -17.77 9.73 14.68
CA GLU A 72 -18.19 9.90 13.27
C GLU A 72 -17.00 10.26 12.36
N GLU A 73 -16.08 11.08 12.86
CA GLU A 73 -14.86 11.41 12.13
C GLU A 73 -13.98 10.16 11.96
N MET A 74 -13.79 9.38 13.04
CA MET A 74 -13.05 8.12 12.99
C MET A 74 -13.66 7.13 11.99
N LEU A 75 -14.98 6.95 12.00
CA LEU A 75 -15.70 6.10 11.05
C LEU A 75 -15.49 6.57 9.60
N GLY A 76 -15.51 7.88 9.34
CA GLY A 76 -15.20 8.45 8.03
C GLY A 76 -13.73 8.25 7.59
N HIS A 77 -12.81 8.01 8.51
CA HIS A 77 -11.40 7.75 8.21
C HIS A 77 -11.11 6.27 7.90
N ILE A 78 -11.84 5.33 8.50
CA ILE A 78 -11.59 3.89 8.35
C ILE A 78 -11.52 3.44 6.88
N PRO A 79 -12.47 3.77 5.97
CA PRO A 79 -12.41 3.32 4.58
C PRO A 79 -11.16 3.78 3.84
N ARG A 80 -10.63 4.97 4.17
CA ARG A 80 -9.40 5.49 3.55
C ARG A 80 -8.18 4.69 3.98
N VAL A 81 -8.11 4.30 5.26
CA VAL A 81 -7.02 3.47 5.79
C VAL A 81 -7.12 2.04 5.27
N ALA A 82 -8.34 1.50 5.17
CA ALA A 82 -8.59 0.15 4.67
C ALA A 82 -8.02 -0.06 3.26
N VAL A 83 -8.17 0.91 2.35
CA VAL A 83 -7.59 0.83 1.00
C VAL A 83 -6.07 0.63 1.02
N HIS A 84 -5.37 1.20 2.01
CA HIS A 84 -3.92 0.99 2.15
C HIS A 84 -3.58 -0.40 2.69
N ILE A 85 -4.43 -0.98 3.53
CA ILE A 85 -4.31 -2.37 3.98
C ILE A 85 -4.48 -3.29 2.78
N ASP A 86 -5.55 -3.12 2.00
CA ASP A 86 -5.84 -3.94 0.82
C ASP A 86 -4.68 -3.91 -0.19
N GLN A 87 -4.11 -2.73 -0.44
CA GLN A 87 -2.96 -2.59 -1.34
C GLN A 87 -1.72 -3.32 -0.79
N ALA A 88 -1.41 -3.16 0.50
CA ALA A 88 -0.28 -3.84 1.12
C ALA A 88 -0.45 -5.37 1.10
N GLU A 89 -1.67 -5.86 1.32
CA GLU A 89 -1.97 -7.29 1.24
C GLU A 89 -1.84 -7.83 -0.20
N ALA A 90 -2.32 -7.09 -1.19
CA ALA A 90 -2.18 -7.46 -2.60
C ALA A 90 -0.69 -7.56 -3.02
N ASP A 91 0.11 -6.56 -2.66
CA ASP A 91 1.54 -6.56 -2.96
C ASP A 91 2.28 -7.70 -2.26
N LEU A 92 1.96 -7.94 -0.98
CA LEU A 92 2.52 -9.05 -0.22
C LEU A 92 2.18 -10.39 -0.89
N ARG A 93 0.95 -10.56 -1.35
CA ARG A 93 0.52 -11.76 -2.08
C ARG A 93 1.32 -11.95 -3.36
N SER A 94 1.55 -10.90 -4.15
CA SER A 94 2.38 -10.97 -5.36
C SER A 94 3.81 -11.41 -5.05
N TRP A 95 4.40 -10.89 -3.97
CA TRP A 95 5.73 -11.30 -3.53
C TRP A 95 5.78 -12.76 -3.12
N VAL A 96 4.80 -13.21 -2.32
CA VAL A 96 4.71 -14.61 -1.90
C VAL A 96 4.52 -15.54 -3.09
N GLN A 97 3.66 -15.19 -4.04
CA GLN A 97 3.46 -15.95 -5.28
C GLN A 97 4.77 -16.08 -6.09
N GLU A 98 5.53 -14.99 -6.23
CA GLU A 98 6.82 -15.02 -6.91
C GLU A 98 7.86 -15.87 -6.16
N LEU A 99 7.90 -15.81 -4.83
CA LEU A 99 8.74 -16.68 -4.00
C LEU A 99 8.36 -18.16 -4.18
N ARG A 100 7.06 -18.47 -4.23
CA ARG A 100 6.56 -19.82 -4.50
C ARG A 100 6.92 -20.29 -5.90
N ARG A 101 6.80 -19.43 -6.92
CA ARG A 101 7.22 -19.70 -8.30
C ARG A 101 8.71 -20.02 -8.40
N ARG A 102 9.54 -19.39 -7.55
CA ARG A 102 10.99 -19.64 -7.43
C ARG A 102 11.35 -20.85 -6.56
N GLY A 103 10.36 -21.59 -6.03
CA GLY A 103 10.57 -22.79 -5.23
C GLY A 103 10.94 -22.54 -3.76
N VAL A 104 10.78 -21.32 -3.25
CA VAL A 104 10.99 -21.03 -1.82
C VAL A 104 9.94 -21.77 -1.00
N THR A 105 10.33 -22.44 0.09
CA THR A 105 9.43 -23.26 0.92
C THR A 105 8.51 -22.40 1.81
N TRP A 106 7.35 -22.94 2.17
CA TRP A 106 6.41 -22.27 3.08
C TRP A 106 7.01 -22.02 4.47
N THR A 107 7.97 -22.86 4.90
CA THR A 107 8.71 -22.65 6.15
C THR A 107 9.50 -21.35 6.09
N ARG A 108 10.28 -21.13 5.02
CA ARG A 108 11.08 -19.90 4.87
C ARG A 108 10.21 -18.65 4.68
N ILE A 109 9.07 -18.79 4.00
CA ILE A 109 8.11 -17.69 3.86
C ILE A 109 7.48 -17.36 5.21
N GLY A 110 7.06 -18.36 5.99
CA GLY A 110 6.54 -18.14 7.34
C GLY A 110 7.56 -17.47 8.27
N GLU A 111 8.81 -17.95 8.28
CA GLU A 111 9.91 -17.35 9.04
C GLU A 111 10.11 -15.86 8.68
N ALA A 112 10.12 -15.52 7.39
CA ALA A 112 10.26 -14.13 6.94
C ALA A 112 9.07 -13.24 7.34
N LEU A 113 7.86 -13.82 7.43
CA LEU A 113 6.64 -13.12 7.84
C LEU A 113 6.43 -13.10 9.36
N GLY A 114 7.27 -13.80 10.14
CA GLY A 114 7.10 -13.95 11.58
C GLY A 114 5.88 -14.80 11.98
N ILE A 115 5.42 -15.70 11.10
CA ILE A 115 4.27 -16.59 11.32
C ILE A 115 4.65 -18.06 11.12
N THR A 116 3.77 -18.97 11.52
CA THR A 116 4.03 -20.40 11.31
C THR A 116 3.96 -20.77 9.83
N ARG A 117 4.63 -21.88 9.45
CA ARG A 117 4.51 -22.48 8.11
C ARG A 117 3.04 -22.73 7.72
N GLN A 118 2.23 -23.19 8.67
CA GLN A 118 0.81 -23.48 8.45
C GLN A 118 0.05 -22.19 8.15
N SER A 119 0.21 -21.15 8.97
CA SER A 119 -0.43 -19.85 8.75
C SER A 119 -0.02 -19.21 7.42
N ALA A 120 1.25 -19.35 7.00
CA ALA A 120 1.71 -18.88 5.71
C ALA A 120 1.09 -19.66 4.55
N TRP A 121 0.93 -20.98 4.68
CA TRP A 121 0.26 -21.81 3.68
C TRP A 121 -1.22 -21.43 3.59
N GLU A 122 -1.97 -21.48 4.70
CA GLU A 122 -3.40 -21.14 4.74
C GLU A 122 -3.71 -19.77 4.13
N ARG A 123 -2.87 -18.76 4.40
CA ARG A 123 -3.08 -17.39 3.90
C ARG A 123 -2.78 -17.20 2.41
N PHE A 124 -1.84 -17.97 1.84
CA PHE A 124 -1.25 -17.66 0.53
C PHE A 124 -1.18 -18.81 -0.47
N SER A 125 -1.53 -20.05 -0.11
CA SER A 125 -1.48 -21.19 -1.04
C SER A 125 -2.56 -21.14 -2.12
N GLY A 126 -3.62 -20.37 -1.91
CA GLY A 126 -4.76 -20.23 -2.82
C GLY A 126 -5.82 -21.28 -2.56
N GLU A 127 -6.84 -20.92 -1.78
CA GLU A 127 -8.20 -21.45 -1.82
C GLU A 127 -9.16 -20.26 -1.63
N GLU A 128 -9.35 -19.51 -2.72
CA GLU A 128 -10.65 -19.07 -3.27
C GLU A 128 -10.47 -18.89 -4.79
#